data_AF-A0A2X2WIT0-F1
#
_entry.id   AF-A0A2X2WIT0-F1
#
_cell.length_a   1.000
_cell.length_b   1.000
_cell.length_c   1.000
_cell.angle_alpha   90.00
_cell.angle_beta   90.00
_cell.angle_gamma   90.00
#
_symmetry.space_group_name_H-M   'P 1'
#
loop_
_entity.id
_entity.type
_entity.pdbx_description
1 polymer ?
#
loop_
_entity_poly.entity_id
_entity_poly.type
_entity_poly.pdbx_seq_one_letter_code
_entity_poly.pdbx_strand_id
1 'polypeptide(L)' 'MSERNLARLVVKETGLSFRRWRHQLQLILALQALIDGHSVQHVAQTLGYDSTTAFITMFKKGLGQTPGRYLAGLTASQ' A
#
# COMPACT_ATOMS: atom_id res chain seq x y z
N MET A 1 -3.99 4.28 -24.75
CA MET A 1 -4.54 3.10 -24.03
C MET A 1 -5.68 3.58 -23.14
N SER A 2 -6.88 2.99 -23.22
CA SER A 2 -8.03 3.46 -22.43
C SER A 2 -8.09 2.83 -21.03
N GLU A 3 -8.73 3.50 -20.08
CA GLU A 3 -8.94 2.97 -18.71
C GLU A 3 -9.65 1.60 -18.72
N ARG A 4 -10.60 1.40 -19.64
CA ARG A 4 -11.28 0.11 -19.84
C ARG A 4 -10.33 -1.00 -20.30
N ASN A 5 -9.38 -0.68 -21.18
CA ASN A 5 -8.39 -1.67 -21.64
C ASN A 5 -7.40 -2.02 -20.52
N LEU A 6 -6.96 -1.04 -19.73
CA LEU A 6 -6.10 -1.28 -18.57
C LEU A 6 -6.81 -2.14 -17.51
N ALA A 7 -8.05 -1.80 -17.16
CA ALA A 7 -8.82 -2.55 -16.17
C ALA A 7 -9.02 -4.02 -16.58
N ARG A 8 -9.33 -4.27 -17.86
CA ARG A 8 -9.44 -5.65 -18.39
C ARG A 8 -8.11 -6.39 -18.38
N LEU A 9 -7.02 -5.72 -18.74
CA LEU A 9 -5.69 -6.32 -18.69
C LEU A 9 -5.31 -6.71 -17.26
N VAL A 10 -5.51 -5.82 -16.29
CA VAL A 10 -5.22 -6.12 -14.88
C VAL A 10 -6.03 -7.31 -14.38
N VAL A 11 -7.33 -7.39 -14.71
CA VAL A 11 -8.14 -8.57 -14.36
C VAL A 11 -7.63 -9.83 -15.04
N LYS A 12 -7.27 -9.76 -16.33
CA LYS A 12 -6.77 -10.90 -17.09
C LYS A 12 -5.44 -11.44 -16.53
N GLU A 13 -4.51 -10.57 -16.17
CA GLU A 13 -3.16 -10.95 -15.76
C GLU A 13 -3.07 -11.27 -14.25
N THR A 14 -3.92 -10.68 -13.41
CA THR A 14 -3.83 -10.82 -11.94
C THR A 14 -5.04 -11.49 -11.30
N GLY A 15 -6.15 -11.65 -12.03
CA GLY A 15 -7.43 -12.13 -11.50
C GLY A 15 -8.16 -11.12 -10.60
N LEU A 16 -7.60 -9.93 -10.40
CA LEU A 16 -8.13 -8.91 -9.48
C LEU A 16 -8.76 -7.75 -10.23
N SER A 17 -9.81 -7.16 -9.63
CA SER A 17 -10.30 -5.87 -10.09
C SER A 17 -9.20 -4.81 -9.97
N PHE A 18 -9.18 -3.83 -10.88
CA PHE A 18 -8.18 -2.76 -10.90
C PHE A 18 -8.00 -2.09 -9.53
N ARG A 19 -9.11 -1.85 -8.82
CA ARG A 19 -9.09 -1.25 -7.47
C ARG A 19 -8.41 -2.16 -6.43
N ARG A 20 -8.67 -3.47 -6.46
CA ARG A 20 -8.03 -4.43 -5.53
C ARG A 20 -6.54 -4.59 -5.84
N TRP A 21 -6.20 -4.71 -7.11
CA TRP A 21 -4.82 -4.78 -7.56
C TRP A 21 -4.03 -3.53 -7.17
N ARG A 22 -4.56 -2.33 -7.47
CA ARG A 22 -3.93 -1.07 -7.07
C ARG A 22 -3.75 -0.97 -5.56
N HIS A 23 -4.73 -1.39 -4.78
CA HIS A 23 -4.62 -1.39 -3.33
C HIS A 23 -3.51 -2.32 -2.82
N GLN A 24 -3.38 -3.53 -3.37
CA GLN A 24 -2.26 -4.42 -3.05
C GLN A 24 -0.91 -3.84 -3.46
N LEU A 25 -0.82 -3.26 -4.65
CA LEU A 25 0.40 -2.60 -5.12
C LEU A 25 0.83 -1.46 -4.18
N GLN A 26 -0.13 -0.61 -3.76
CA GLN A 26 0.14 0.46 -2.80
C GLN A 26 0.63 -0.06 -1.45
N LEU A 27 0.10 -1.18 -0.96
CA LEU A 27 0.57 -1.82 0.28
C LEU A 27 2.00 -2.37 0.13
N ILE A 28 2.32 -3.01 -0.99
CA ILE A 28 3.66 -3.54 -1.26
C ILE A 28 4.70 -2.39 -1.29
N LEU A 29 4.40 -1.32 -2.03
CA LEU A 29 5.28 -0.16 -2.11
C LEU A 29 5.43 0.54 -0.76
N ALA A 30 4.34 0.65 0.01
CA ALA A 30 4.37 1.20 1.35
C ALA A 30 5.27 0.38 2.28
N LEU A 31 5.11 -0.94 2.27
CA LEU A 31 5.90 -1.84 3.10
C LEU A 31 7.39 -1.74 2.78
N GLN A 32 7.75 -1.76 1.50
CA GLN A 32 9.14 -1.64 1.08
C GLN A 32 9.76 -0.34 1.59
N ALA A 33 9.12 0.80 1.33
CA ALA A 33 9.64 2.09 1.78
C ALA A 33 9.73 2.20 3.32
N LEU A 34 8.76 1.64 4.04
CA LEU A 34 8.78 1.63 5.50
C LEU A 34 9.91 0.77 6.07
N ILE A 35 10.21 -0.37 5.45
CA ILE A 35 11.34 -1.24 5.82
C ILE A 35 12.67 -0.56 5.51
N ASP A 36 12.74 0.18 4.39
CA ASP A 36 13.90 0.98 4.01
C ASP A 36 14.12 2.21 4.93
N GLY A 37 13.27 2.39 5.96
CA GLY A 37 13.42 3.41 6.99
C GLY A 37 12.76 4.76 6.66
N HIS A 38 11.98 4.84 5.57
CA HIS A 38 11.23 6.06 5.27
C HIS A 38 10.13 6.30 6.31
N SER A 39 9.92 7.57 6.65
CA SER A 39 8.87 7.95 7.60
C SER A 39 7.47 7.69 7.02
N VAL A 40 6.50 7.38 7.88
CA VAL A 40 5.09 7.17 7.51
C VAL A 40 4.52 8.35 6.71
N GLN A 41 4.92 9.58 7.05
CA GLN A 41 4.52 10.80 6.34
C GLN A 41 5.11 10.83 4.93
N HIS A 42 6.40 10.53 4.78
CA HIS A 42 7.05 10.50 3.46
C HIS A 42 6.40 9.46 2.55
N VAL A 43 6.14 8.25 3.06
CA VAL A 43 5.46 7.19 2.31
C VAL A 43 4.05 7.61 1.89
N ALA A 44 3.29 8.26 2.77
CA ALA A 44 1.96 8.78 2.44
C ALA A 44 2.00 9.78 1.28
N GLN A 45 2.95 10.72 1.32
CA GLN A 45 3.12 11.73 0.26
C GLN A 45 3.56 11.10 -1.07
N THR A 46 4.54 10.20 -1.04
CA THR A 46 5.05 9.51 -2.25
C THR A 46 3.97 8.66 -2.93
N LEU A 47 3.05 8.08 -2.16
CA LEU A 47 1.91 7.32 -2.68
C LEU A 47 0.71 8.19 -3.10
N GLY A 48 0.81 9.51 -2.93
CA GLY A 48 -0.21 10.47 -3.35
C GLY A 48 -1.42 10.56 -2.42
N TYR A 49 -1.26 10.30 -1.12
CA TYR A 49 -2.32 10.52 -0.13
C TYR A 49 -2.35 11.98 0.33
N ASP A 50 -3.55 12.55 0.43
CA ASP A 50 -3.76 13.92 0.92
C ASP A 50 -3.36 14.10 2.39
N SER A 51 -3.29 13.01 3.16
CA SER A 51 -2.83 13.04 4.55
C SER A 51 -2.23 11.72 5.01
N THR A 52 -1.33 11.82 5.99
CA THR A 52 -0.76 10.66 6.70
C THR A 52 -1.87 9.80 7.33
N THR A 53 -2.95 10.39 7.84
CA THR A 53 -4.08 9.67 8.43
C THR A 53 -4.84 8.84 7.40
N ALA A 54 -5.06 9.37 6.19
CA ALA A 54 -5.69 8.63 5.10
C ALA A 54 -4.85 7.40 4.71
N PHE A 55 -3.52 7.58 4.63
CA PHE A 55 -2.59 6.48 4.40
C PHE A 55 -2.64 5.42 5.53
N ILE A 56 -2.55 5.83 6.80
CA ILE A 56 -2.61 4.90 7.95
C ILE A 56 -3.92 4.11 7.94
N THR A 57 -5.03 4.75 7.57
CA THR A 57 -6.34 4.09 7.48
C THR A 57 -6.35 3.03 6.37
N MET A 58 -5.80 3.35 5.19
CA MET A 58 -5.64 2.38 4.10
C MET A 58 -4.74 1.22 4.52
N PHE A 59 -3.57 1.51 5.08
CA PHE A 59 -2.60 0.51 5.51
C PHE A 59 -3.20 -0.45 6.54
N LYS A 60 -3.89 0.09 7.56
CA LYS A 60 -4.57 -0.71 8.58
C LYS A 60 -5.70 -1.57 8.00
N LYS A 61 -6.45 -1.08 7.00
CA LYS A 61 -7.46 -1.90 6.31
C LYS A 61 -6.82 -3.04 5.52
N GLY A 62 -5.63 -2.84 4.98
CA GLY A 62 -4.88 -3.84 4.22
C GLY A 62 -4.22 -4.92 5.09
N LEU A 63 -3.54 -4.51 6.17
CA LEU A 63 -2.65 -5.37 6.96
C LEU A 63 -3.12 -5.59 8.41
N GLY A 64 -4.29 -5.04 8.78
CA GLY A 64 -4.89 -5.20 10.11
C GLY A 64 -4.26 -4.34 11.22
N GLN A 65 -3.09 -3.75 11.00
CA GLN A 65 -2.35 -2.97 11.99
C GLN A 65 -1.84 -1.65 11.41
N THR A 66 -1.48 -0.69 12.26
CA THR A 66 -0.87 0.58 11.82
C THR A 66 0.58 0.36 11.38
N PRO A 67 1.14 1.21 10.50
CA PRO A 67 2.53 1.09 10.02
C PRO A 67 3.55 0.91 11.13
N GLY A 68 3.50 1.76 12.17
CA GLY A 68 4.45 1.71 13.28
C GLY A 68 4.35 0.41 14.10
N ARG A 69 3.13 -0.09 14.35
CA ARG A 69 2.94 -1.35 15.08
C ARG A 69 3.41 -2.55 14.25
N TYR A 70 3.15 -2.52 12.95
CA TYR A 70 3.61 -3.55 12.02
C TYR A 70 5.14 -3.64 12.00
N LEU A 71 5.84 -2.51 11.85
CA LEU A 71 7.30 -2.46 11.88
C LEU A 71 7.88 -2.91 13.22
N ALA A 72 7.30 -2.47 14.35
CA ALA A 72 7.73 -2.91 15.67
C ALA A 72 7.60 -4.44 15.86
N GLY A 73 6.57 -5.06 15.27
CA GLY A 73 6.40 -6.51 15.26
C GLY A 73 7.45 -7.24 14.41
N LEU A 74 7.88 -6.65 13.29
CA LEU A 74 8.98 -7.17 12.47
C LEU A 74 10.30 -7.17 13.22
N THR A 75 10.62 -6.08 13.93
CA THR A 75 11.87 -5.99 14.71
C THR A 75 11.89 -6.92 15.92
N ALA A 76 10.73 -7.23 16.50
CA ALA A 76 10.63 -8.14 17.65
C ALA A 76 10.69 -9.63 17.27
N SER A 77 10.61 -9.96 15.98
CA SER A 77 10.64 -11.33 15.46
C SER A 77 11.99 -11.69 14.81
N GLN A 78 12.99 -10.81 14.92
CA GLN A 78 14.37 -11.02 14.43
C GLN A 78 15.34 -11.24 15.58
#